data_AF-A0AAW4WDD7-F1
#
_entry.id   AF-A0AAW4WDD7-F1
#
_cell.length_a   1.000
_cell.length_b   1.000
_cell.length_c   1.000
_cell.angle_alpha   90.00
_cell.angle_beta   90.00
_cell.angle_gamma   90.00
#
_symmetry.space_group_name_H-M   'P 1'
#
loop_
_entity.id
_entity.type
_entity.pdbx_description
1 polymer ?
#
loop_
_entity_poly.entity_id
_entity_poly.type
_entity_poly.pdbx_seq_one_letter_code
_entity_poly.pdbx_strand_id
1 'polypeptide(L)'
;MAKKSEDEEDKVKKVQKIKLIVWEFIKYFIAIINTIAAMASIVGLIISVVTKEKMAIVFYASAGIIIISVLLTIFVVIKSGKNDKMKEANKYAKGFHEILHLIRDCYGDLMEVIEDETYKRPMPFRKYITEKVMKMMDLLSRNLSEATGYKVRACIKTFDFIRDGEMDKNKMKLITLARSGQSNVNNMISEHYNPIPLNENTDFEYIFNINEGYVEERVHFFIVDDLVKYSQKEEYKNSNKKWKKSYTTTIVMPIRYLRNPSEDEEEAVPQYDIIGCLCIDSKKKNLFAIENRGFVIEYLKGIADILYVYLNECILYHDYLKEGIIDD
;
A
#
# COMPACT_ATOMS: atom_id res chain seq x y z
N MET A 1 -10.10 32.70 5.51
CA MET A 1 -9.28 32.13 4.41
C MET A 1 -9.61 30.66 4.16
N ALA A 2 -9.67 29.79 5.18
CA ALA A 2 -9.97 28.35 5.02
C ALA A 2 -11.30 28.01 4.30
N LYS A 3 -12.37 28.76 4.53
CA LYS A 3 -13.67 28.51 3.89
C LYS A 3 -13.66 28.74 2.36
N LYS A 4 -12.75 29.60 1.88
CA LYS A 4 -12.63 29.93 0.45
C LYS A 4 -11.84 28.85 -0.32
N SER A 5 -10.91 28.17 0.36
CA SER A 5 -10.15 27.05 -0.23
C SER A 5 -10.96 25.77 -0.32
N GLU A 6 -11.83 25.47 0.66
CA GLU A 6 -12.76 24.33 0.57
C GLU A 6 -13.75 24.48 -0.59
N ASP A 7 -14.32 25.67 -0.78
CA ASP A 7 -15.26 25.96 -1.88
C ASP A 7 -14.59 25.88 -3.26
N GLU A 8 -13.30 26.22 -3.37
CA GLU A 8 -12.52 26.07 -4.61
C GLU A 8 -12.18 24.60 -4.88
N GLU A 9 -11.80 23.84 -3.86
CA GLU A 9 -11.50 22.42 -4.00
C GLU A 9 -12.74 21.61 -4.41
N ASP A 10 -13.91 21.94 -3.87
CA ASP A 10 -15.18 21.32 -4.23
C ASP A 10 -15.63 21.70 -5.65
N LYS A 11 -15.39 22.94 -6.09
CA LYS A 11 -15.61 23.33 -7.49
C LYS A 11 -14.70 22.55 -8.43
N VAL A 12 -13.42 22.39 -8.10
CA VAL A 12 -12.46 21.61 -8.91
C VAL A 12 -12.89 20.15 -9.00
N LYS A 13 -13.27 19.52 -7.87
CA LYS A 13 -13.80 18.15 -7.83
C LYS A 13 -15.06 18.00 -8.68
N LYS A 14 -15.98 18.97 -8.61
CA LYS A 14 -17.23 18.95 -9.40
C LYS A 14 -16.96 19.09 -10.90
N VAL A 15 -16.06 19.98 -11.30
CA VAL A 15 -15.64 20.14 -12.71
C VAL A 15 -14.94 18.87 -13.22
N GLN A 16 -14.07 18.26 -12.44
CA GLN A 16 -13.42 16.99 -12.80
C GLN A 16 -14.42 15.85 -12.94
N LYS A 17 -15.41 15.77 -12.04
CA LYS A 17 -16.49 14.77 -12.12
C LYS A 17 -17.35 14.94 -13.36
N ILE A 18 -17.70 16.19 -13.72
CA ILE A 18 -18.44 16.50 -14.97
C ILE A 18 -17.62 16.10 -16.20
N LYS A 19 -16.32 16.45 -16.25
CA LYS A 19 -15.43 16.04 -17.35
C LYS A 19 -15.36 14.52 -17.49
N LEU A 20 -15.37 13.77 -16.38
CA LEU A 20 -15.39 12.32 -16.36
C LEU A 20 -16.68 11.73 -16.92
N ILE A 21 -17.83 12.26 -16.51
CA ILE A 21 -19.15 11.83 -17.01
C ILE A 21 -19.27 12.12 -18.51
N VAL A 22 -18.83 13.31 -18.95
CA VAL A 22 -18.82 13.68 -20.37
C VAL A 22 -17.90 12.76 -21.17
N TRP A 23 -16.72 12.42 -20.64
CA TRP A 23 -15.81 11.50 -21.31
C TRP A 23 -16.36 10.08 -21.42
N GLU A 24 -16.95 9.54 -20.36
CA GLU A 24 -17.66 8.25 -20.39
C GLU A 24 -18.79 8.26 -21.42
N PHE A 25 -19.61 9.32 -21.43
CA PHE A 25 -20.68 9.49 -22.42
C PHE A 25 -20.13 9.53 -23.85
N ILE A 26 -19.06 10.28 -24.11
CA ILE A 26 -18.39 10.34 -25.43
C ILE A 26 -17.88 8.94 -25.84
N LYS A 27 -17.33 8.14 -24.92
CA LYS A 27 -16.90 6.76 -25.22
C LYS A 27 -18.08 5.92 -25.71
N TYR A 28 -19.18 5.89 -24.95
CA TYR A 28 -20.37 5.10 -25.32
C TYR A 28 -21.01 5.62 -26.60
N PHE A 29 -21.06 6.93 -26.77
CA PHE A 29 -21.62 7.57 -27.97
C PHE A 29 -20.81 7.24 -29.23
N ILE A 30 -19.48 7.33 -29.17
CA ILE A 30 -18.61 6.95 -30.29
C ILE A 30 -18.78 5.45 -30.59
N ALA A 31 -18.83 4.58 -29.58
CA ALA A 31 -19.04 3.15 -29.77
C ALA A 31 -20.37 2.84 -30.46
N ILE A 32 -21.46 3.51 -30.06
CA ILE A 32 -22.79 3.35 -30.64
C ILE A 32 -22.80 3.83 -32.10
N ILE A 33 -22.28 5.03 -32.39
CA ILE A 33 -22.21 5.56 -33.77
C ILE A 33 -21.39 4.63 -34.66
N ASN A 34 -20.23 4.18 -34.18
CA ASN A 34 -19.36 3.27 -34.93
C ASN A 34 -20.05 1.92 -35.22
N THR A 35 -20.87 1.43 -34.29
CA THR A 35 -21.66 0.20 -34.47
C THR A 35 -22.75 0.40 -35.52
N ILE A 36 -23.48 1.52 -35.45
CA ILE A 36 -24.54 1.86 -36.42
C ILE A 36 -23.94 2.06 -37.81
N ALA A 37 -22.81 2.77 -37.92
CA ALA A 37 -22.10 2.97 -39.18
C ALA A 37 -21.58 1.64 -39.78
N ALA A 38 -21.08 0.73 -38.94
CA ALA A 38 -20.68 -0.60 -39.37
C ALA A 38 -21.88 -1.42 -39.88
N MET A 39 -23.01 -1.40 -39.15
CA MET A 39 -24.26 -2.07 -39.59
C MET A 39 -24.78 -1.50 -40.90
N ALA A 40 -24.82 -0.17 -41.06
CA ALA A 40 -25.26 0.49 -42.28
C ALA A 40 -24.35 0.13 -43.47
N SER A 41 -23.04 0.00 -43.23
CA SER A 41 -22.06 -0.43 -44.25
C SER A 41 -22.27 -1.90 -44.67
N ILE A 42 -22.58 -2.79 -43.71
CA ILE A 42 -22.93 -4.19 -43.99
C ILE A 42 -24.21 -4.29 -44.83
N VAL A 43 -25.25 -3.55 -44.45
CA VAL A 43 -26.52 -3.51 -45.20
C VAL A 43 -26.30 -2.94 -46.60
N GLY A 44 -25.53 -1.86 -46.74
CA GLY A 44 -25.18 -1.28 -48.04
C GLY A 44 -24.40 -2.25 -48.94
N LEU A 45 -23.53 -3.08 -48.35
CA LEU A 45 -22.79 -4.13 -49.06
C LEU A 45 -23.70 -5.28 -49.52
N ILE A 46 -24.67 -5.68 -48.70
CA ILE A 46 -25.68 -6.69 -49.11
C ILE A 46 -26.53 -6.16 -50.27
N ILE A 47 -26.99 -4.90 -50.20
CA ILE A 47 -27.78 -4.28 -51.25
C ILE A 47 -26.98 -4.15 -52.55
N SER A 48 -25.71 -3.72 -52.49
CA SER A 48 -24.89 -3.58 -53.70
C SER A 48 -24.62 -4.91 -54.41
N VAL A 49 -24.47 -6.01 -53.66
CA VAL A 49 -24.36 -7.37 -54.23
C VAL A 49 -25.63 -7.77 -54.98
N VAL A 50 -26.80 -7.34 -54.51
CA VAL A 50 -28.11 -7.64 -55.11
C VAL A 50 -28.41 -6.74 -56.31
N THR A 51 -28.03 -5.46 -56.26
CA THR A 51 -28.28 -4.48 -57.33
C THR A 51 -27.00 -4.20 -58.12
N LYS A 52 -26.86 -4.75 -59.32
CA LYS A 52 -25.63 -4.76 -60.16
C LYS A 52 -25.03 -3.39 -60.57
N GLU A 53 -25.49 -2.25 -60.05
CA GLU A 53 -24.95 -0.92 -60.39
C GLU A 53 -23.90 -0.42 -59.37
N LYS A 54 -22.77 0.10 -59.89
CA LYS A 54 -21.67 0.75 -59.14
C LYS A 54 -21.10 -0.04 -57.94
N MET A 55 -21.08 -1.37 -58.07
CA MET A 55 -20.58 -2.34 -57.07
C MET A 55 -19.23 -1.97 -56.42
N ALA A 56 -18.22 -1.56 -57.20
CA ALA A 56 -16.87 -1.35 -56.68
C ALA A 56 -16.78 -0.12 -55.74
N ILE A 57 -17.40 1.01 -56.10
CA ILE A 57 -17.30 2.25 -55.31
C ILE A 57 -18.03 2.08 -53.98
N VAL A 58 -19.22 1.47 -53.99
CA VAL A 58 -19.99 1.20 -52.76
C VAL A 58 -19.24 0.20 -51.87
N PHE A 59 -18.65 -0.83 -52.46
CA PHE A 59 -17.85 -1.81 -51.73
C PHE A 59 -16.62 -1.17 -51.06
N TYR A 60 -15.83 -0.37 -51.79
CA TYR A 60 -14.65 0.30 -51.22
C TYR A 60 -15.03 1.35 -50.16
N ALA A 61 -16.13 2.09 -50.36
CA ALA A 61 -16.62 3.05 -49.37
C ALA A 61 -17.07 2.36 -48.07
N SER A 62 -17.86 1.29 -48.18
CA SER A 62 -18.31 0.50 -47.03
C SER A 62 -17.14 -0.16 -46.28
N ALA A 63 -16.19 -0.73 -47.01
CA ALA A 63 -14.98 -1.31 -46.42
C ALA A 63 -14.12 -0.24 -45.71
N GLY A 64 -13.97 0.94 -46.31
CA GLY A 64 -13.24 2.06 -45.72
C GLY A 64 -13.87 2.56 -44.41
N ILE A 65 -15.20 2.68 -44.37
CA ILE A 65 -15.93 3.08 -43.15
C ILE A 65 -15.73 2.06 -42.03
N ILE A 66 -15.80 0.76 -42.35
CA ILE A 66 -15.57 -0.31 -41.37
C ILE A 66 -14.15 -0.23 -40.79
N ILE A 67 -13.14 -0.07 -41.66
CA ILE A 67 -11.73 0.01 -41.21
C ILE A 67 -11.51 1.24 -40.31
N ILE A 68 -12.02 2.42 -40.69
CA ILE A 68 -11.91 3.64 -39.88
C ILE A 68 -12.60 3.48 -38.53
N SER A 69 -13.80 2.86 -38.51
CA SER A 69 -14.55 2.59 -37.28
C SER A 69 -13.79 1.67 -36.32
N VAL A 70 -13.15 0.61 -36.83
CA VAL A 70 -12.30 -0.30 -36.06
C VAL A 70 -11.08 0.44 -35.50
N LEU A 71 -10.38 1.23 -36.33
CA LEU A 71 -9.21 2.01 -35.91
C LEU A 71 -9.56 3.03 -34.82
N LEU A 72 -10.68 3.75 -34.95
CA LEU A 72 -11.17 4.68 -33.93
C LEU A 72 -11.50 3.96 -32.62
N THR A 73 -12.13 2.79 -32.70
CA THR A 73 -12.45 1.98 -31.52
C THR A 73 -11.18 1.52 -30.81
N ILE A 74 -10.19 1.01 -31.55
CA ILE A 74 -8.88 0.63 -31.01
C ILE A 74 -8.20 1.83 -30.35
N PHE A 75 -8.19 2.99 -31.02
CA PHE A 75 -7.60 4.22 -30.47
C PHE A 75 -8.28 4.66 -29.16
N VAL A 76 -9.62 4.64 -29.09
CA VAL A 76 -10.38 4.99 -27.89
C VAL A 76 -10.10 3.99 -26.77
N VAL A 77 -10.05 2.69 -27.04
CA VAL A 77 -9.74 1.65 -26.04
C VAL A 77 -8.32 1.84 -25.48
N ILE A 78 -7.32 2.08 -26.34
CA ILE A 78 -5.94 2.32 -25.92
C ILE A 78 -5.85 3.59 -25.05
N LYS A 79 -6.48 4.68 -25.47
CA LYS A 79 -6.44 5.96 -24.74
C LYS A 79 -7.22 5.87 -23.43
N SER A 80 -8.35 5.18 -23.41
CA SER A 80 -9.12 4.90 -22.19
C SER A 80 -8.28 4.11 -21.20
N GLY A 81 -7.70 2.99 -21.63
CA GLY A 81 -6.89 2.14 -20.75
C GLY A 81 -5.70 2.89 -20.15
N LYS A 82 -5.05 3.78 -20.91
CA LYS A 82 -3.99 4.66 -20.37
C LYS A 82 -4.52 5.62 -19.30
N ASN A 83 -5.66 6.27 -19.54
CA ASN A 83 -6.25 7.20 -18.58
C ASN A 83 -6.72 6.50 -17.30
N ASP A 84 -7.28 5.30 -17.41
CA ASP A 84 -7.78 4.53 -16.28
C ASP A 84 -6.62 4.05 -15.39
N LYS A 85 -5.53 3.54 -16.00
CA LYS A 85 -4.28 3.20 -15.29
C LYS A 85 -3.64 4.41 -14.61
N MET A 86 -3.60 5.56 -15.28
CA MET A 86 -3.05 6.79 -14.70
C MET A 86 -3.88 7.28 -13.51
N LYS A 87 -5.21 7.16 -13.60
CA LYS A 87 -6.12 7.51 -12.50
C LYS A 87 -5.93 6.61 -11.30
N GLU A 88 -5.73 5.31 -11.52
CA GLU A 88 -5.41 4.35 -10.47
C GLU A 88 -4.07 4.66 -9.81
N ALA A 89 -3.01 4.85 -10.60
CA ALA A 89 -1.69 5.26 -10.10
C ALA A 89 -1.76 6.56 -9.28
N ASN A 90 -2.56 7.53 -9.72
CA ASN A 90 -2.75 8.80 -9.02
C ASN A 90 -3.39 8.63 -7.62
N LYS A 91 -4.24 7.61 -7.39
CA LYS A 91 -4.80 7.34 -6.06
C LYS A 91 -3.68 6.94 -5.09
N TYR A 92 -2.82 6.02 -5.50
CA TYR A 92 -1.69 5.57 -4.69
C TYR A 92 -0.65 6.67 -4.53
N ALA A 93 -0.30 7.39 -5.60
CA ALA A 93 0.66 8.49 -5.54
C ALA A 93 0.22 9.62 -4.60
N LYS A 94 -1.07 10.00 -4.65
CA LYS A 94 -1.63 10.98 -3.70
C LYS A 94 -1.52 10.47 -2.26
N GLY A 95 -1.96 9.24 -2.02
CA GLY A 95 -1.85 8.64 -0.69
C GLY A 95 -0.41 8.46 -0.21
N PHE A 96 0.54 8.29 -1.13
CA PHE A 96 1.97 8.16 -0.85
C PHE A 96 2.53 9.51 -0.41
N HIS A 97 2.22 10.55 -1.18
CA HIS A 97 2.60 11.91 -0.85
C HIS A 97 2.04 12.35 0.52
N GLU A 98 0.77 12.07 0.82
CA GLU A 98 0.16 12.40 2.12
C GLU A 98 0.89 11.73 3.29
N ILE A 99 1.21 10.43 3.17
CA ILE A 99 1.91 9.73 4.25
C ILE A 99 3.37 10.16 4.39
N LEU A 100 4.06 10.44 3.28
CA LEU A 100 5.41 11.00 3.31
C LEU A 100 5.45 12.36 4.01
N HIS A 101 4.47 13.22 3.73
CA HIS A 101 4.35 14.50 4.43
C HIS A 101 4.20 14.31 5.93
N LEU A 102 3.31 13.41 6.35
CA LEU A 102 3.10 13.15 7.77
C LEU A 102 4.36 12.57 8.44
N ILE A 103 5.06 11.62 7.79
CA ILE A 103 6.30 11.04 8.34
C ILE A 103 7.39 12.10 8.45
N ARG A 104 7.57 12.93 7.42
CA ARG A 104 8.53 14.03 7.44
C ARG A 104 8.24 15.02 8.57
N ASP A 105 6.99 15.43 8.72
CA ASP A 105 6.61 16.38 9.77
C ASP A 105 6.79 15.75 11.17
N CYS A 106 6.45 14.47 11.34
CA CYS A 106 6.74 13.75 12.59
C CYS A 106 8.24 13.60 12.86
N TYR A 107 9.07 13.44 11.82
CA TYR A 107 10.52 13.39 11.96
C TYR A 107 11.07 14.75 12.39
N GLY A 108 10.59 15.86 11.81
CA GLY A 108 10.94 17.20 12.26
C GLY A 108 10.57 17.42 13.71
N ASP A 109 9.34 17.10 14.11
CA ASP A 109 8.89 17.17 15.50
C ASP A 109 9.75 16.28 16.43
N LEU A 110 10.22 15.13 15.96
CA LEU A 110 11.07 14.23 16.74
C LEU A 110 12.44 14.85 17.01
N MET A 111 13.04 15.49 16.01
CA MET A 111 14.34 16.15 16.17
C MET A 111 14.24 17.29 17.20
N GLU A 112 13.18 18.09 17.16
CA GLU A 112 12.91 19.13 18.18
C GLU A 112 12.74 18.51 19.58
N VAL A 113 11.97 17.41 19.69
CA VAL A 113 11.77 16.69 20.95
C VAL A 113 13.08 16.18 21.56
N ILE A 114 14.01 15.73 20.71
CA ILE A 114 15.34 15.24 21.12
C ILE A 114 16.22 16.41 21.54
N GLU A 115 16.31 17.46 20.72
CA GLU A 115 17.15 18.65 20.98
C GLU A 115 16.72 19.38 22.25
N ASP A 116 15.42 19.56 22.46
CA ASP A 116 14.87 20.23 23.64
C ASP A 116 14.77 19.33 24.88
N GLU A 117 15.18 18.05 24.77
CA GLU A 117 15.00 17.02 25.80
C GLU A 117 13.58 17.00 26.41
N THR A 118 12.58 17.19 25.54
CA THR A 118 11.17 17.39 25.96
C THR A 118 10.66 16.25 26.85
N TYR A 119 11.15 15.03 26.59
CA TYR A 119 10.88 13.86 27.42
C TYR A 119 12.15 13.37 28.11
N LYS A 120 12.06 13.20 29.43
CA LYS A 120 13.14 12.67 30.29
C LYS A 120 12.92 11.21 30.73
N ARG A 121 11.81 10.61 30.32
CA ARG A 121 11.43 9.24 30.73
C ARG A 121 10.89 8.47 29.52
N PRO A 122 11.13 7.15 29.43
CA PRO A 122 10.70 6.33 28.29
C PRO A 122 9.19 6.30 28.09
N MET A 123 8.40 6.23 29.17
CA MET A 123 6.96 6.01 29.06
C MET A 123 6.18 7.19 28.43
N PRO A 124 6.40 8.46 28.85
CA PRO A 124 5.86 9.61 28.13
C PRO A 124 6.26 9.66 26.66
N PHE A 125 7.54 9.44 26.34
CA PHE A 125 8.04 9.46 24.98
C PHE A 125 7.42 8.34 24.11
N ARG A 126 7.31 7.13 24.66
CA ARG A 126 6.64 6.00 24.02
C ARG A 126 5.18 6.31 23.67
N LYS A 127 4.46 6.99 24.56
CA LYS A 127 3.09 7.45 24.29
C LYS A 127 3.05 8.43 23.12
N TYR A 128 4.00 9.37 23.07
CA TYR A 128 4.17 10.30 21.96
C TYR A 128 4.41 9.57 20.63
N ILE A 129 5.39 8.65 20.57
CA ILE A 129 5.69 7.88 19.36
C ILE A 129 4.45 7.12 18.89
N THR A 130 3.80 6.39 19.81
CA THR A 130 2.61 5.61 19.48
C THR A 130 1.49 6.46 18.91
N GLU A 131 1.24 7.65 19.45
CA GLU A 131 0.22 8.55 18.91
C GLU A 131 0.54 9.01 17.48
N LYS A 132 1.80 9.38 17.22
CA LYS A 132 2.24 9.78 15.87
C LYS A 132 2.10 8.63 14.87
N VAL A 133 2.57 7.43 15.25
CA VAL A 133 2.49 6.24 14.40
C VAL A 133 1.04 5.78 14.20
N MET A 134 0.16 5.94 15.18
CA MET A 134 -1.29 5.69 15.01
C MET A 134 -1.88 6.57 13.90
N LYS A 135 -1.55 7.86 13.87
CA LYS A 135 -2.00 8.77 12.80
C LYS A 135 -1.49 8.32 11.42
N MET A 136 -0.26 7.84 11.34
CA MET A 136 0.30 7.26 10.10
C MET A 136 -0.46 6.01 9.66
N MET A 137 -0.81 5.11 10.60
CA MET A 137 -1.57 3.90 10.30
C MET A 137 -3.01 4.21 9.88
N ASP A 138 -3.65 5.20 10.48
CA ASP A 138 -4.98 5.67 10.06
C ASP A 138 -4.96 6.22 8.64
N LEU A 139 -3.97 7.06 8.34
CA LEU A 139 -3.77 7.61 7.01
C LEU A 139 -3.53 6.51 5.96
N LEU A 140 -2.63 5.56 6.26
CA LEU A 140 -2.35 4.43 5.38
C LEU A 140 -3.57 3.54 5.14
N SER A 141 -4.28 3.18 6.22
CA SER A 141 -5.50 2.39 6.17
C SER A 141 -6.58 3.06 5.32
N ARG A 142 -6.76 4.38 5.47
CA ARG A 142 -7.68 5.18 4.66
C ARG A 142 -7.27 5.18 3.19
N ASN A 143 -6.02 5.48 2.88
CA ASN A 143 -5.52 5.57 1.50
C ASN A 143 -5.67 4.25 0.75
N LEU A 144 -5.30 3.13 1.38
CA LEU A 144 -5.50 1.79 0.80
C LEU A 144 -6.97 1.41 0.68
N SER A 145 -7.81 1.83 1.64
CA SER A 145 -9.25 1.55 1.56
C SER A 145 -9.91 2.31 0.41
N GLU A 146 -9.52 3.57 0.19
CA GLU A 146 -10.01 4.40 -0.93
C GLU A 146 -9.48 3.89 -2.28
N ALA A 147 -8.22 3.46 -2.33
CA ALA A 147 -7.60 2.95 -3.54
C ALA A 147 -8.26 1.64 -3.98
N THR A 148 -8.44 0.70 -3.05
CA THR A 148 -8.96 -0.65 -3.32
C THR A 148 -10.49 -0.75 -3.31
N GLY A 149 -11.18 0.22 -2.69
CA GLY A 149 -12.63 0.19 -2.51
C GLY A 149 -13.11 -0.76 -1.39
N TYR A 150 -12.20 -1.33 -0.61
CA TYR A 150 -12.51 -2.24 0.50
C TYR A 150 -11.85 -1.79 1.78
N LYS A 151 -12.45 -2.09 2.93
CA LYS A 151 -11.86 -1.77 4.22
C LYS A 151 -10.54 -2.53 4.42
N VAL A 152 -9.47 -1.77 4.64
CA VAL A 152 -8.12 -2.24 4.96
C VAL A 152 -7.75 -1.76 6.35
N ARG A 153 -7.02 -2.58 7.12
CA ARG A 153 -6.43 -2.20 8.40
C ARG A 153 -4.92 -2.25 8.27
N ALA A 154 -4.24 -1.23 8.79
CA ALA A 154 -2.79 -1.19 8.92
C ALA A 154 -2.39 -1.30 10.40
N CYS A 155 -1.25 -1.93 10.68
CA CYS A 155 -0.55 -1.86 11.96
C CYS A 155 0.95 -2.02 11.79
N ILE A 156 1.71 -1.50 12.76
CA ILE A 156 3.15 -1.72 12.85
C ILE A 156 3.41 -2.65 14.03
N LYS A 157 4.23 -3.67 13.74
CA LYS A 157 4.85 -4.55 14.73
C LYS A 157 6.32 -4.16 14.83
N THR A 158 6.83 -3.97 16.03
CA THR A 158 8.27 -3.76 16.25
C THR A 158 8.77 -4.82 17.21
N PHE A 159 10.08 -5.01 17.29
CA PHE A 159 10.66 -5.74 18.41
C PHE A 159 10.21 -5.16 19.73
N ASP A 160 10.12 -6.02 20.74
CA ASP A 160 9.84 -5.64 22.11
C ASP A 160 11.04 -4.89 22.70
N PHE A 161 11.33 -3.69 22.18
CA PHE A 161 12.38 -2.79 22.68
C PHE A 161 12.12 -2.33 24.13
N ILE A 162 11.01 -2.77 24.75
CA ILE A 162 10.77 -2.58 26.18
C ILE A 162 11.57 -3.61 27.00
N ARG A 163 11.91 -4.77 26.42
CA ARG A 163 12.69 -5.85 27.06
C ARG A 163 14.01 -6.01 26.32
N ASP A 164 15.11 -6.11 27.06
CA ASP A 164 16.48 -6.00 26.53
C ASP A 164 16.77 -6.89 25.31
N GLY A 165 17.67 -6.39 24.45
CA GLY A 165 18.01 -6.87 23.10
C GLY A 165 18.26 -8.37 22.95
N GLU A 166 17.17 -9.14 22.88
CA GLU A 166 17.19 -10.57 22.63
C GLU A 166 17.48 -10.86 21.15
N MET A 167 18.60 -11.53 20.91
CA MET A 167 19.06 -11.91 19.56
C MET A 167 18.64 -13.34 19.17
N ASP A 168 18.19 -14.17 20.12
CA ASP A 168 17.64 -15.50 19.84
C ASP A 168 16.22 -15.40 19.26
N LYS A 169 16.08 -15.74 17.98
CA LYS A 169 14.79 -15.75 17.25
C LYS A 169 13.68 -16.50 17.97
N ASN A 170 14.00 -17.54 18.75
CA ASN A 170 13.01 -18.33 19.47
C ASN A 170 12.44 -17.61 20.70
N LYS A 171 13.16 -16.60 21.19
CA LYS A 171 12.80 -15.79 22.36
C LYS A 171 12.35 -14.39 21.97
N MET A 172 12.67 -13.94 20.74
CA MET A 172 12.21 -12.68 20.18
C MET A 172 10.70 -12.55 20.28
N LYS A 173 10.27 -11.38 20.74
CA LYS A 173 8.87 -10.99 20.80
C LYS A 173 8.64 -9.68 20.07
N LEU A 174 7.43 -9.54 19.55
CA LEU A 174 6.98 -8.37 18.84
C LEU A 174 5.87 -7.68 19.63
N ILE A 175 5.88 -6.36 19.67
CA ILE A 175 4.78 -5.54 20.18
C ILE A 175 3.97 -4.97 19.02
N THR A 176 2.67 -4.72 19.24
CA THR A 176 1.89 -3.88 18.32
C THR A 176 2.12 -2.42 18.65
N LEU A 177 3.10 -1.75 18.03
CA LEU A 177 3.39 -0.35 18.32
C LEU A 177 2.19 0.57 18.03
N ALA A 178 1.49 0.32 16.93
CA ALA A 178 0.31 1.10 16.54
C ALA A 178 -0.59 0.31 15.59
N ARG A 179 -1.89 0.60 15.62
CA ARG A 179 -2.91 0.04 14.71
C ARG A 179 -3.92 1.11 14.32
N SER A 180 -4.31 1.08 13.05
CA SER A 180 -5.38 1.91 12.51
C SER A 180 -6.74 1.67 13.18
N GLY A 181 -7.52 2.75 13.29
CA GLY A 181 -8.84 2.89 13.88
C GLY A 181 -8.90 2.47 15.34
N GLN A 182 -7.84 2.77 16.08
CA GLN A 182 -7.85 2.87 17.53
C GLN A 182 -8.09 4.35 17.91
N SER A 183 -9.04 4.62 18.81
CA SER A 183 -9.39 5.99 19.20
C SER A 183 -8.57 6.53 20.36
N ASN A 184 -7.87 5.67 21.11
CA ASN A 184 -7.18 6.05 22.35
C ASN A 184 -5.79 5.43 22.41
N VAL A 185 -4.77 6.29 22.51
CA VAL A 185 -3.36 5.90 22.67
C VAL A 185 -3.11 5.03 23.90
N ASN A 186 -3.83 5.21 25.01
CA ASN A 186 -3.66 4.40 26.22
C ASN A 186 -4.10 2.94 26.01
N ASN A 187 -5.11 2.72 25.16
CA ASN A 187 -5.51 1.37 24.78
C ASN A 187 -4.41 0.71 23.93
N MET A 188 -3.78 1.50 23.05
CA MET A 188 -2.67 1.01 22.23
C MET A 188 -1.46 0.65 23.11
N ILE A 189 -1.10 1.52 24.04
CA ILE A 189 -0.05 1.30 25.04
C ILE A 189 -0.29 0.03 25.85
N SER A 190 -1.54 -0.25 26.23
CA SER A 190 -1.90 -1.49 26.93
C SER A 190 -1.61 -2.74 26.09
N GLU A 191 -1.81 -2.71 24.77
CA GLU A 191 -1.48 -3.83 23.89
C GLU A 191 0.03 -4.11 23.85
N HIS A 192 0.88 -3.11 24.07
CA HIS A 192 2.32 -3.34 24.07
C HIS A 192 2.79 -4.24 25.23
N TYR A 193 2.03 -4.31 26.32
CA TYR A 193 2.32 -5.22 27.43
C TYR A 193 1.90 -6.66 27.14
N ASN A 194 1.34 -6.92 25.95
CA ASN A 194 0.96 -8.24 25.44
C ASN A 194 1.80 -8.58 24.20
N PRO A 195 3.13 -8.70 24.33
CA PRO A 195 3.99 -9.02 23.20
C PRO A 195 3.71 -10.43 22.69
N ILE A 196 3.83 -10.62 21.38
CA ILE A 196 3.59 -11.91 20.70
C ILE A 196 4.93 -12.57 20.35
N PRO A 197 5.11 -13.88 20.55
CA PRO A 197 6.32 -14.58 20.12
C PRO A 197 6.44 -14.59 18.59
N LEU A 198 7.65 -14.37 18.09
CA LEU A 198 7.93 -14.38 16.65
C LEU A 198 7.63 -15.75 16.03
N ASN A 199 8.10 -16.83 16.66
CA ASN A 199 7.94 -18.22 16.22
C ASN A 199 6.50 -18.79 16.31
N GLU A 200 5.55 -18.05 16.91
CA GLU A 200 4.14 -18.43 16.92
C GLU A 200 3.34 -17.88 15.73
N ASN A 201 4.00 -17.11 14.86
CA ASN A 201 3.37 -16.37 13.77
C ASN A 201 4.13 -16.63 12.47
N THR A 202 3.51 -17.41 11.57
CA THR A 202 4.15 -17.87 10.32
C THR A 202 4.59 -16.71 9.43
N ASP A 203 3.82 -15.63 9.42
CA ASP A 203 4.13 -14.42 8.64
C ASP A 203 5.43 -13.75 9.15
N PHE A 204 5.56 -13.50 10.45
CA PHE A 204 6.76 -12.90 11.01
C PHE A 204 7.96 -13.85 10.93
N GLU A 205 7.77 -15.13 11.29
CA GLU A 205 8.83 -16.13 11.16
C GLU A 205 9.38 -16.18 9.73
N TYR A 206 8.50 -16.12 8.72
CA TYR A 206 8.92 -16.01 7.32
C TYR A 206 9.82 -14.79 7.13
N ILE A 207 9.38 -13.59 7.51
CA ILE A 207 10.15 -12.35 7.36
C ILE A 207 11.55 -12.42 7.98
N PHE A 208 11.68 -13.03 9.16
CA PHE A 208 12.94 -13.07 9.90
C PHE A 208 13.83 -14.28 9.55
N ASN A 209 13.34 -15.25 8.77
CA ASN A 209 14.11 -16.40 8.28
C ASN A 209 14.76 -16.15 6.90
N ILE A 210 15.13 -14.89 6.61
CA ILE A 210 15.96 -14.57 5.44
C ILE A 210 17.33 -15.21 5.63
N ASN A 211 17.54 -16.38 5.03
CA ASN A 211 18.79 -17.13 5.05
C ASN A 211 19.66 -16.85 3.80
N GLU A 212 19.18 -16.03 2.87
CA GLU A 212 19.89 -15.71 1.63
C GLU A 212 20.49 -14.31 1.75
N GLY A 213 21.77 -14.16 1.39
CA GLY A 213 22.40 -12.84 1.23
C GLY A 213 21.61 -11.95 0.27
N TYR A 214 21.86 -10.63 0.29
CA TYR A 214 21.17 -9.68 -0.58
C TYR A 214 21.11 -10.17 -2.03
N VAL A 215 19.92 -10.53 -2.50
CA VAL A 215 19.62 -10.71 -3.92
C VAL A 215 18.76 -9.52 -4.32
N GLU A 216 19.29 -8.67 -5.20
CA GLU A 216 18.72 -7.39 -5.65
C GLU A 216 17.24 -7.48 -6.09
N GLU A 217 16.80 -8.68 -6.50
CA GLU A 217 15.44 -8.95 -6.98
C GLU A 217 14.49 -9.56 -5.93
N ARG A 218 14.97 -9.96 -4.74
CA ARG A 218 14.15 -10.64 -3.71
C ARG A 218 13.91 -9.75 -2.49
N VAL A 219 12.88 -8.91 -2.58
CA VAL A 219 12.29 -8.32 -1.36
C VAL A 219 11.48 -9.39 -0.65
N HIS A 220 11.91 -9.75 0.55
CA HIS A 220 11.28 -10.81 1.35
C HIS A 220 10.11 -10.26 2.14
N PHE A 221 8.92 -10.27 1.53
CA PHE A 221 7.65 -9.91 2.16
C PHE A 221 6.69 -11.10 2.15
N PHE A 222 5.76 -11.15 3.10
CA PHE A 222 4.75 -12.20 3.19
C PHE A 222 3.43 -11.66 2.63
N ILE A 223 2.86 -12.33 1.61
CA ILE A 223 1.56 -11.96 1.03
C ILE A 223 0.70 -13.19 0.84
N VAL A 224 -0.55 -13.13 1.32
CA VAL A 224 -1.51 -14.20 1.12
C VAL A 224 -2.89 -13.64 0.81
N ASP A 225 -3.40 -13.97 -0.37
CA ASP A 225 -4.69 -13.50 -0.89
C ASP A 225 -5.91 -14.22 -0.28
N ASP A 226 -5.75 -15.47 0.14
CA ASP A 226 -6.77 -16.22 0.90
C ASP A 226 -6.10 -17.05 2.00
N LEU A 227 -5.95 -16.42 3.16
CA LEU A 227 -5.28 -17.00 4.32
C LEU A 227 -6.06 -18.18 4.91
N VAL A 228 -7.38 -18.23 4.73
CA VAL A 228 -8.19 -19.38 5.15
C VAL A 228 -7.83 -20.60 4.31
N LYS A 229 -7.77 -20.43 2.99
CA LYS A 229 -7.34 -21.49 2.07
C LYS A 229 -5.87 -21.89 2.30
N TYR A 230 -5.00 -20.90 2.51
CA TYR A 230 -3.58 -21.13 2.84
C TYR A 230 -3.42 -21.93 4.14
N SER A 231 -4.18 -21.60 5.19
CA SER A 231 -4.11 -22.29 6.48
C SER A 231 -4.50 -23.78 6.42
N GLN A 232 -5.28 -24.18 5.42
CA GLN A 232 -5.64 -25.59 5.21
C GLN A 232 -4.53 -26.40 4.53
N LYS A 233 -3.58 -25.72 3.86
CA LYS A 233 -2.50 -26.36 3.09
C LYS A 233 -1.16 -26.33 3.83
N GLU A 234 -0.81 -25.17 4.37
CA GLU A 234 0.56 -24.84 4.85
C GLU A 234 0.59 -24.59 6.37
N GLU A 235 -0.45 -25.02 7.10
CA GLU A 235 -0.56 -24.89 8.57
C GLU A 235 -0.22 -23.49 9.12
N TYR A 236 -0.83 -22.44 8.58
CA TYR A 236 -0.60 -21.07 9.05
C TYR A 236 -0.83 -20.90 10.56
N LYS A 237 0.22 -20.46 11.27
CA LYS A 237 0.24 -20.20 12.70
C LYS A 237 0.08 -18.71 12.97
N ASN A 238 -0.70 -18.40 13.99
CA ASN A 238 -0.83 -17.05 14.55
C ASN A 238 -1.09 -17.18 16.04
N SER A 239 -0.49 -16.31 16.85
CA SER A 239 -0.69 -16.29 18.30
C SER A 239 -2.16 -16.02 18.66
N ASN A 240 -2.87 -15.23 17.85
CA ASN A 240 -4.32 -15.06 17.97
C ASN A 240 -5.06 -16.23 17.31
N LYS A 241 -5.51 -17.20 18.11
CA LYS A 241 -6.31 -18.35 17.63
C LYS A 241 -7.62 -17.98 16.92
N LYS A 242 -8.13 -16.75 17.09
CA LYS A 242 -9.35 -16.24 16.44
C LYS A 242 -9.05 -15.35 15.21
N TRP A 243 -7.83 -15.37 14.68
CA TRP A 243 -7.42 -14.54 13.53
C TRP A 243 -8.36 -14.62 12.32
N LYS A 244 -8.96 -15.80 12.06
CA LYS A 244 -9.92 -16.03 10.95
C LYS A 244 -11.13 -15.10 10.97
N LYS A 245 -11.50 -14.55 12.14
CA LYS A 245 -12.61 -13.58 12.29
C LYS A 245 -12.19 -12.15 11.97
N SER A 246 -10.88 -11.88 12.01
CA SER A 246 -10.30 -10.55 11.89
C SER A 246 -9.95 -10.22 10.44
N TYR A 247 -9.32 -11.15 9.73
CA TYR A 247 -8.87 -10.95 8.35
C TYR A 247 -8.75 -12.29 7.59
N THR A 248 -8.75 -12.20 6.27
CA THR A 248 -8.64 -13.31 5.32
C THR A 248 -7.58 -13.08 4.25
N THR A 249 -7.06 -11.85 4.15
CA THR A 249 -5.97 -11.46 3.26
C THR A 249 -4.99 -10.61 4.07
N THR A 250 -3.69 -10.82 3.87
CA THR A 250 -2.65 -10.06 4.57
C THR A 250 -1.43 -9.79 3.68
N ILE A 251 -0.79 -8.65 3.90
CA ILE A 251 0.57 -8.34 3.47
C ILE A 251 1.36 -7.97 4.72
N VAL A 252 2.52 -8.59 4.92
CA VAL A 252 3.49 -8.21 5.94
C VAL A 252 4.77 -7.80 5.22
N MET A 253 5.08 -6.51 5.32
CA MET A 253 6.25 -5.88 4.72
C MET A 253 7.29 -5.64 5.81
N PRO A 254 8.55 -6.08 5.66
CA PRO A 254 9.58 -5.77 6.63
C PRO A 254 9.90 -4.27 6.62
N ILE A 255 10.16 -3.72 7.80
CA ILE A 255 10.73 -2.38 7.98
C ILE A 255 12.21 -2.62 8.26
N ARG A 256 13.06 -2.37 7.25
CA ARG A 256 14.45 -2.82 7.27
C ARG A 256 15.38 -1.90 6.50
N TYR A 257 16.67 -1.99 6.82
CA TYR A 257 17.76 -1.33 6.13
C TYR A 257 18.86 -2.34 5.82
N LEU A 258 19.53 -2.20 4.68
CA LEU A 258 20.66 -3.05 4.33
C LEU A 258 21.92 -2.48 4.99
N ARG A 259 22.45 -3.18 6.00
CA ARG A 259 23.75 -2.85 6.58
C ARG A 259 24.84 -3.42 5.70
N ASN A 260 25.68 -2.52 5.18
CA ASN A 260 26.93 -2.92 4.56
C ASN A 260 27.94 -3.25 5.66
N PRO A 261 28.80 -4.26 5.46
CA PRO A 261 29.95 -4.50 6.31
C PRO A 261 30.78 -3.22 6.47
N SER A 262 31.34 -3.02 7.66
CA SER A 262 32.39 -2.02 7.84
C SER A 262 33.66 -2.44 7.09
N GLU A 263 34.58 -1.49 6.87
CA GLU A 263 35.91 -1.78 6.29
C GLU A 263 36.69 -2.81 7.13
N ASP A 264 36.39 -2.94 8.42
CA ASP A 264 37.00 -3.92 9.33
C ASP A 264 36.38 -5.33 9.22
N GLU A 265 35.30 -5.50 8.46
CA GLU A 265 34.55 -6.75 8.27
C GLU A 265 34.54 -7.16 6.78
N GLU A 266 35.69 -7.11 6.09
CA GLU A 266 35.82 -7.37 4.64
C GLU A 266 35.21 -8.71 4.15
N GLU A 267 35.07 -9.71 5.03
CA GLU A 267 34.46 -11.02 4.71
C GLU A 267 32.96 -11.13 5.08
N ALA A 268 32.38 -10.12 5.75
CA ALA A 268 30.97 -10.17 6.12
C ALA A 268 30.07 -9.90 4.89
N VAL A 269 28.97 -10.65 4.80
CA VAL A 269 27.97 -10.43 3.75
C VAL A 269 27.01 -9.33 4.22
N PRO A 270 26.57 -8.39 3.36
CA PRO A 270 25.54 -7.42 3.72
C PRO A 270 24.30 -8.09 4.35
N GLN A 271 23.88 -7.59 5.50
CA GLN A 271 22.75 -8.14 6.26
C GLN A 271 21.64 -7.09 6.40
N TYR A 272 20.40 -7.55 6.38
CA TYR A 272 19.27 -6.68 6.69
C TYR A 272 19.14 -6.49 8.20
N ASP A 273 19.18 -5.23 8.62
CA ASP A 273 18.70 -4.80 9.92
C ASP A 273 17.20 -4.58 9.84
N ILE A 274 16.43 -5.40 10.56
CA ILE A 274 14.96 -5.38 10.53
C ILE A 274 14.49 -4.87 11.89
N ILE A 275 13.79 -3.73 11.95
CA ILE A 275 13.29 -3.18 13.23
C ILE A 275 11.83 -3.55 13.51
N GLY A 276 11.14 -4.11 12.51
CA GLY A 276 9.74 -4.46 12.60
C GLY A 276 9.09 -4.86 11.29
N CYS A 277 7.77 -4.86 11.29
CA CYS A 277 6.93 -5.19 10.14
C CYS A 277 5.73 -4.24 10.05
N LEU A 278 5.45 -3.80 8.82
CA LEU A 278 4.23 -3.13 8.44
C LEU A 278 3.22 -4.19 7.96
N CYS A 279 2.12 -4.35 8.70
CA CYS A 279 1.08 -5.33 8.39
C CYS A 279 -0.16 -4.65 7.83
N ILE A 280 -0.66 -5.16 6.70
CA ILE A 280 -1.86 -4.71 6.01
C ILE A 280 -2.84 -5.87 5.90
N ASP A 281 -3.98 -5.74 6.57
CA ASP A 281 -4.98 -6.80 6.69
C ASP A 281 -6.32 -6.40 6.08
N SER A 282 -7.03 -7.36 5.46
CA SER A 282 -8.42 -7.18 5.04
C SER A 282 -9.25 -8.45 5.22
N LYS A 283 -10.57 -8.27 5.33
CA LYS A 283 -11.56 -9.37 5.26
C LYS A 283 -11.93 -9.73 3.82
N LYS A 284 -11.58 -8.89 2.85
CA LYS A 284 -11.84 -9.16 1.43
C LYS A 284 -10.78 -10.11 0.89
N LYS A 285 -11.18 -11.32 0.54
CA LYS A 285 -10.34 -12.29 -0.17
C LYS A 285 -9.86 -11.74 -1.52
N ASN A 286 -8.65 -12.12 -1.91
CA ASN A 286 -8.02 -11.74 -3.18
C ASN A 286 -7.93 -10.22 -3.39
N LEU A 287 -7.85 -9.44 -2.31
CA LEU A 287 -7.75 -7.99 -2.42
C LEU A 287 -6.48 -7.55 -3.16
N PHE A 288 -5.39 -8.30 -2.97
CA PHE A 288 -4.06 -8.03 -3.54
C PHE A 288 -3.69 -9.05 -4.62
N ALA A 289 -4.70 -9.52 -5.36
CA ALA A 289 -4.52 -10.39 -6.51
C ALA A 289 -3.52 -9.80 -7.51
N ILE A 290 -2.90 -10.67 -8.31
CA ILE A 290 -1.75 -10.38 -9.19
C ILE A 290 -1.91 -9.09 -9.99
N GLU A 291 -3.12 -8.80 -10.49
CA GLU A 291 -3.44 -7.62 -11.30
C GLU A 291 -3.16 -6.29 -10.58
N ASN A 292 -3.38 -6.23 -9.26
CA ASN A 292 -3.20 -5.02 -8.45
C ASN A 292 -1.94 -5.08 -7.57
N ARG A 293 -1.26 -6.23 -7.54
CA ARG A 293 -0.20 -6.52 -6.58
C ARG A 293 1.02 -5.62 -6.75
N GLY A 294 1.45 -5.37 -7.98
CA GLY A 294 2.67 -4.60 -8.26
C GLY A 294 2.64 -3.22 -7.61
N PHE A 295 1.59 -2.42 -7.86
CA PHE A 295 1.48 -1.07 -7.30
C PHE A 295 1.39 -1.05 -5.77
N VAL A 296 0.59 -1.94 -5.18
CA VAL A 296 0.43 -1.99 -3.71
C VAL A 296 1.75 -2.37 -3.04
N ILE A 297 2.48 -3.32 -3.61
CA ILE A 297 3.77 -3.76 -3.06
C ILE A 297 4.80 -2.63 -3.13
N GLU A 298 4.97 -1.97 -4.27
CA GLU A 298 5.91 -0.85 -4.39
C GLU A 298 5.54 0.34 -3.49
N TYR A 299 4.24 0.62 -3.38
CA TYR A 299 3.72 1.61 -2.44
C TYR A 299 4.08 1.29 -0.99
N LEU A 300 3.90 0.03 -0.56
CA LEU A 300 4.22 -0.40 0.80
C LEU A 300 5.72 -0.49 1.05
N LYS A 301 6.53 -0.85 0.06
CA LYS A 301 8.00 -0.82 0.15
C LYS A 301 8.49 0.58 0.47
N GLY A 302 8.10 1.57 -0.36
CA GLY A 302 8.52 2.96 -0.14
C GLY A 302 8.08 3.52 1.21
N ILE A 303 6.91 3.09 1.73
CA ILE A 303 6.46 3.46 3.08
C ILE A 303 7.29 2.76 4.16
N ALA A 304 7.58 1.48 4.01
CA ALA A 304 8.38 0.73 4.97
C ALA A 304 9.82 1.28 5.05
N ASP A 305 10.41 1.66 3.91
CA ASP A 305 11.76 2.22 3.83
C ASP A 305 11.86 3.55 4.59
N ILE A 306 10.92 4.47 4.38
CA ILE A 306 10.93 5.76 5.09
C ILE A 306 10.52 5.62 6.56
N LEU A 307 9.65 4.65 6.88
CA LEU A 307 9.31 4.33 8.27
C LEU A 307 10.53 3.81 9.03
N TYR A 308 11.46 3.11 8.38
CA TYR A 308 12.70 2.68 9.02
C TYR A 308 13.45 3.87 9.59
N VAL A 309 13.65 4.91 8.78
CA VAL A 309 14.38 6.13 9.20
C VAL A 309 13.73 6.75 10.45
N TYR A 310 12.42 6.95 10.43
CA TYR A 310 11.73 7.57 11.57
C TYR A 310 11.66 6.68 12.81
N LEU A 311 11.34 5.39 12.65
CA LEU A 311 11.18 4.48 13.77
C LEU A 311 12.52 4.09 14.40
N ASN A 312 13.59 4.00 13.62
CA ASN A 312 14.92 3.72 14.14
C ASN A 312 15.36 4.83 15.10
N GLU A 313 15.24 6.10 14.71
CA GLU A 313 15.54 7.24 15.60
C GLU A 313 14.64 7.24 16.85
N CYS A 314 13.36 6.91 16.70
CA CYS A 314 12.47 6.75 17.86
C CYS A 314 12.93 5.65 18.81
N ILE A 315 13.41 4.51 18.30
CA ILE A 315 13.89 3.39 19.11
C ILE A 315 15.18 3.79 19.82
N LEU A 316 16.14 4.37 19.11
CA LEU A 316 17.42 4.82 19.66
C LEU A 316 17.22 5.83 20.80
N TYR A 317 16.38 6.85 20.60
CA TYR A 317 16.12 7.83 21.66
C TYR A 317 15.34 7.22 22.84
N HIS A 318 14.44 6.28 22.59
CA HIS A 318 13.75 5.57 23.66
C HIS A 318 14.74 4.77 24.52
N ASP A 319 15.72 4.12 23.90
CA ASP A 319 16.74 3.34 24.60
C ASP A 319 17.71 4.23 25.38
N TYR A 320 18.12 5.38 24.82
CA TYR A 320 18.84 6.42 25.55
C TYR A 320 18.11 6.84 26.84
N LEU A 321 16.80 7.08 26.76
CA LEU A 321 15.99 7.43 27.93
C LEU A 321 15.85 6.30 28.96
N LYS A 322 16.09 5.03 28.59
CA LYS A 322 16.11 3.91 29.52
C LYS A 322 17.43 3.81 30.25
N GLU A 323 18.54 4.00 29.53
CA GLU A 323 19.89 3.94 30.10
C GLU A 323 20.12 5.08 31.10
N GLY A 324 19.66 6.29 30.78
CA GLY A 324 19.74 7.45 31.69
C GLY A 324 18.93 7.34 32.99
N ILE A 325 18.11 6.29 33.17
CA ILE A 325 17.41 6.01 34.44
C ILE A 325 18.27 5.15 35.38
N ILE A 326 19.30 4.47 34.86
CA ILE A 326 20.14 3.57 35.67
C ILE A 326 21.16 4.36 36.51
N ASP A 327 21.45 5.62 36.14
CA ASP A 327 22.44 6.48 36.79
C ASP A 327 21.88 7.47 37.83
N ASP A 328 20.56 7.49 38.10
CA ASP A 328 19.88 8.31 39.13
C ASP A 328 19.37 7.46 40.32
#